data_AF-A0A955R5S9-F1
#
_entry.id   AF-A0A955R5S9-F1
#
_cell.length_a   1.000
_cell.length_b   1.000
_cell.length_c   1.000
_cell.angle_alpha   90.00
_cell.angle_beta   90.00
_cell.angle_gamma   90.00
#
_symmetry.space_group_name_H-M   'P 1'
#
loop_
_entity.id
_entity.type
_entity.pdbx_description
1 polymer ?
#
loop_
_entity_poly.entity_id
_entity_poly.type
_entity_poly.pdbx_seq_one_letter_code
_entity_poly.pdbx_strand_id
1 'polypeptide(L)'
;MKLSYSIALLAAGVLLSACTSTEKRLPCASDSSACAEGLVCIDSQCLPCIADRECVADPLYGAGSLCGEGSCCTVGEVGCGCFANESCRFGNTCAADACVECTTGTEGCPCTEAGDCTDGTTCLNGVCAISTCVAGDARCPCNEDGTCNAGLSCNDERVCGECVLGTRACPCRGDQTCGSALTCDAGICQDCVDGKAGCACRTDGSCEGDLECTAGDVCERVERTCLELDCGAQGRRCEGEPFAICTGCDADNNFVPDGQGGCALAAGACTSSLQCPAGQYCLQLSVNGVSSCVEAPACTELEPAAGEQGQAWDRDSEGC
;
A
#
# COMPACT_ATOMS: atom_id res chain seq x y z
N MET A 1 -1.56 98.59 44.11
CA MET A 1 -1.51 97.30 44.82
C MET A 1 -1.03 96.25 43.84
N LYS A 2 0.22 95.80 43.96
CA LYS A 2 0.82 94.73 43.15
C LYS A 2 0.47 93.39 43.81
N LEU A 3 -0.35 92.57 43.16
CA LEU A 3 -0.53 91.17 43.56
C LEU A 3 0.57 90.33 42.89
N SER A 4 1.48 89.81 43.72
CA SER A 4 2.43 88.78 43.32
C SER A 4 1.71 87.42 43.32
N TYR A 5 1.58 86.81 42.13
CA TYR A 5 1.10 85.44 41.98
C TYR A 5 2.32 84.50 41.90
N SER A 6 2.57 83.75 42.98
CA SER A 6 3.50 82.62 42.97
C SER A 6 2.75 81.38 42.49
N ILE A 7 2.97 80.99 41.23
CA ILE A 7 2.50 79.71 40.69
C ILE A 7 3.63 78.70 40.93
N ALA A 8 3.39 77.78 41.85
CA ALA A 8 4.23 76.60 42.04
C ALA A 8 3.98 75.62 40.89
N LEU A 9 4.99 75.39 40.04
CA LEU A 9 5.01 74.27 39.11
C LEU A 9 5.12 72.97 39.93
N LEU A 10 4.00 72.29 40.12
CA LEU A 10 3.98 70.87 40.47
C LEU A 10 4.26 70.08 39.19
N ALA A 11 5.50 69.63 39.05
CA ALA A 11 5.87 68.59 38.10
C ALA A 11 5.22 67.27 38.54
N ALA A 12 4.01 67.00 38.06
CA ALA A 12 3.44 65.66 38.09
C ALA A 12 4.19 64.81 37.06
N GLY A 13 5.27 64.19 37.50
CA GLY A 13 5.91 63.11 36.77
C GLY A 13 4.91 61.98 36.63
N VAL A 14 4.34 61.85 35.43
CA VAL A 14 3.66 60.63 35.00
C VAL A 14 4.73 59.54 34.97
N LEU A 15 4.83 58.79 36.06
CA LEU A 15 5.44 57.48 36.06
C LEU A 15 4.62 56.63 35.09
N LEU A 16 5.07 56.57 33.84
CA LEU A 16 4.81 55.44 32.97
C LEU A 16 5.29 54.21 33.73
N SER A 17 4.37 53.60 34.47
CA SER A 17 4.53 52.25 34.99
C SER A 17 4.54 51.34 33.76
N ALA A 18 5.73 51.22 33.16
CA ALA A 18 6.01 50.15 32.23
C ALA A 18 5.64 48.86 32.97
N CYS A 19 4.65 48.14 32.43
CA CYS A 19 4.38 46.77 32.84
C CYS A 19 5.65 45.96 32.62
N THR A 20 6.49 45.85 33.64
CA THR A 20 7.51 44.81 33.74
C THR A 20 6.79 43.52 34.12
N SER A 21 5.91 43.02 33.25
CA SER A 21 5.75 41.58 33.17
C SER A 21 6.96 41.11 32.37
N THR A 22 8.04 40.83 33.08
CA THR A 22 9.15 40.05 32.55
C THR A 22 8.62 38.63 32.40
N GLU A 23 7.70 38.42 31.45
CA GLU A 23 7.40 37.07 30.98
C GLU A 23 8.73 36.53 30.49
N LYS A 24 9.16 35.49 31.17
CA LYS A 24 10.44 34.86 30.99
C LYS A 24 10.47 34.34 29.55
N ARG A 25 11.05 35.12 28.65
CA ARG A 25 11.23 34.75 27.24
C ARG A 25 12.11 33.51 27.23
N LEU A 26 11.48 32.35 27.10
CA LEU A 26 12.21 31.10 26.95
C LEU A 26 12.78 31.07 25.54
N PRO A 27 14.10 30.89 25.38
CA PRO A 27 14.68 30.70 24.07
C PRO A 27 14.20 29.36 23.51
N CYS A 28 13.81 29.35 22.25
CA CYS A 28 13.51 28.15 21.48
C CYS A 28 14.53 28.01 20.35
N ALA A 29 14.99 26.78 20.09
CA ALA A 29 15.81 26.50 18.91
C ALA A 29 14.87 26.34 17.71
N SER A 30 15.28 26.83 16.54
CA SER A 30 14.51 26.83 15.28
C SER A 30 14.00 25.44 14.86
N ASP A 31 14.58 24.39 15.42
CA ASP A 31 14.36 23.01 15.00
C ASP A 31 13.66 22.17 16.10
N SER A 32 13.26 22.79 17.21
CA SER A 32 12.61 22.09 18.33
C SER A 32 11.44 22.90 18.89
N SER A 33 10.28 22.26 18.97
CA SER A 33 9.02 22.74 19.55
C SER A 33 9.09 22.96 21.08
N ALA A 34 10.14 23.61 21.58
CA ALA A 34 10.44 23.76 23.00
C ALA A 34 9.59 24.84 23.71
N CYS A 35 8.60 25.40 23.01
CA CYS A 35 7.66 26.35 23.59
C CYS A 35 6.58 25.61 24.38
N ALA A 36 6.10 26.23 25.45
CA ALA A 36 4.92 25.73 26.18
C ALA A 36 3.70 25.66 25.25
N GLU A 37 2.74 24.79 25.57
CA GLU A 37 1.51 24.60 24.79
C GLU A 37 0.88 25.96 24.42
N GLY A 38 0.61 26.13 23.13
CA GLY A 38 0.02 27.35 22.56
C GLY A 38 1.00 28.40 22.02
N LEU A 39 2.27 28.40 22.41
CA LEU A 39 3.26 29.38 21.94
C LEU A 39 4.06 28.88 20.72
N VAL A 40 4.48 29.80 19.86
CA VAL A 40 5.23 29.52 18.63
C VAL A 40 6.64 30.07 18.73
N CYS A 41 7.60 29.39 18.12
CA CYS A 41 8.98 29.88 18.07
C CYS A 41 9.17 30.93 16.96
N ILE A 42 9.14 32.21 17.32
CA ILE A 42 9.36 33.33 16.39
C ILE A 42 10.65 34.05 16.81
N ASP A 43 11.62 34.14 15.89
CA ASP A 43 12.91 34.78 16.14
C ASP A 43 13.64 34.24 17.39
N SER A 44 13.61 32.91 17.59
CA SER A 44 14.19 32.21 18.75
C SER A 44 13.53 32.56 20.09
N GLN A 45 12.30 33.06 20.08
CA GLN A 45 11.52 33.38 21.28
C GLN A 45 10.14 32.75 21.20
N CYS A 46 9.70 32.14 22.29
CA CYS A 46 8.31 31.69 22.42
C CYS A 46 7.38 32.90 22.55
N LEU A 47 6.59 33.15 21.52
CA LEU A 47 5.65 34.25 21.43
C LEU A 47 4.26 33.72 21.07
N PRO A 48 3.19 34.43 21.47
CA PRO A 48 1.84 34.13 20.97
C PRO A 48 1.81 34.31 19.46
N CYS A 49 1.04 33.46 18.77
CA CYS A 49 0.85 33.61 17.34
C CYS A 49 0.11 34.92 17.04
N ILE A 50 0.40 35.53 15.90
CA ILE A 50 -0.34 36.70 15.39
C ILE A 50 -1.02 36.42 14.04
N ALA A 51 -0.68 35.31 13.39
CA ALA A 51 -1.31 34.84 12.17
C ALA A 51 -1.17 33.32 11.99
N ASP A 52 -2.13 32.70 11.29
CA ASP A 52 -2.16 31.25 11.02
C ASP A 52 -0.87 30.72 10.39
N ARG A 53 -0.23 31.51 9.52
CA ARG A 53 1.02 31.13 8.85
C ARG A 53 2.14 30.73 9.82
N GLU A 54 2.14 31.29 11.03
CA GLU A 54 3.16 31.02 12.05
C GLU A 54 2.91 29.64 12.68
N CYS A 55 1.65 29.29 12.91
CA CYS A 55 1.25 27.95 13.36
C CYS A 55 1.50 26.90 12.27
N VAL A 56 1.24 27.22 11.01
CA VAL A 56 1.50 26.34 9.87
C VAL A 56 2.99 26.04 9.68
N ALA A 57 3.86 27.01 9.98
CA ALA A 57 5.30 26.87 9.87
C ALA A 57 5.93 26.12 11.05
N ASP A 58 5.21 25.97 12.17
CA ASP A 58 5.71 25.30 13.36
C ASP A 58 5.63 23.76 13.21
N PRO A 59 6.74 23.03 13.45
CA PRO A 59 6.77 21.57 13.32
C PRO A 59 5.78 20.82 14.25
N LEU A 60 5.34 21.44 15.34
CA LEU A 60 4.43 20.83 16.31
C LEU A 60 2.99 20.84 15.81
N TYR A 61 2.56 21.94 15.19
CA TYR A 61 1.17 22.15 14.77
C TYR A 61 0.97 21.79 13.29
N GLY A 62 1.88 22.22 12.41
CA GLY A 62 1.89 21.83 11.01
C GLY A 62 0.74 22.39 10.17
N ALA A 63 0.60 21.84 8.95
CA ALA A 63 -0.33 22.34 7.94
C ALA A 63 -1.79 22.32 8.40
N GLY A 64 -2.45 23.47 8.24
CA GLY A 64 -3.85 23.71 8.61
C GLY A 64 -4.06 24.41 9.95
N SER A 65 -3.04 24.46 10.81
CA SER A 65 -3.16 25.04 12.15
C SER A 65 -3.53 26.52 12.11
N LEU A 66 -4.47 26.93 12.97
CA LEU A 66 -4.95 28.30 13.06
C LEU A 66 -4.42 28.99 14.31
N CYS A 67 -4.28 30.31 14.21
CA CYS A 67 -3.96 31.17 15.34
C CYS A 67 -5.26 31.69 15.98
N GLY A 68 -5.64 31.10 17.12
CA GLY A 68 -6.80 31.49 17.91
C GLY A 68 -6.40 32.14 19.23
N GLU A 69 -6.85 33.37 19.49
CA GLU A 69 -6.59 34.11 20.76
C GLU A 69 -5.09 34.18 21.18
N GLY A 70 -4.18 34.17 20.21
CA GLY A 70 -2.73 34.19 20.46
C GLY A 70 -2.10 32.82 20.74
N SER A 71 -2.88 31.74 20.63
CA SER A 71 -2.42 30.36 20.74
C SER A 71 -2.56 29.64 19.40
N CYS A 72 -1.53 28.88 19.02
CA CYS A 72 -1.70 27.90 17.95
C CYS A 72 -2.54 26.74 18.48
N CYS A 73 -3.48 26.29 17.68
CA CYS A 73 -4.31 25.16 18.05
C CYS A 73 -4.49 24.23 16.84
N THR A 74 -4.62 22.94 17.12
CA THR A 74 -4.57 21.90 16.09
C THR A 74 -5.91 21.82 15.36
N VAL A 75 -5.87 21.69 14.03
CA VAL A 75 -7.08 21.51 13.22
C VAL A 75 -7.92 20.37 13.78
N GLY A 76 -9.23 20.62 13.88
CA GLY A 76 -10.20 19.68 14.40
C GLY A 76 -10.42 19.77 15.91
N GLU A 77 -9.61 20.50 16.68
CA GLU A 77 -9.85 20.67 18.12
C GLU A 77 -10.87 21.77 18.43
N VAL A 78 -11.59 21.65 19.54
CA VAL A 78 -12.60 22.64 19.94
C VAL A 78 -11.96 24.04 20.06
N GLY A 79 -12.57 25.02 19.40
CA GLY A 79 -12.07 26.39 19.28
C GLY A 79 -11.16 26.62 18.06
N CYS A 80 -10.83 25.58 17.29
CA CYS A 80 -9.92 25.64 16.14
C CYS A 80 -10.62 25.44 14.81
N GLY A 81 -9.88 25.64 13.72
CA GLY A 81 -10.38 25.39 12.37
C GLY A 81 -10.84 23.97 12.16
N CYS A 82 -11.91 23.80 11.39
CA CYS A 82 -12.38 22.48 10.98
C CYS A 82 -11.41 21.83 9.99
N PHE A 83 -11.48 20.50 9.89
CA PHE A 83 -10.85 19.79 8.79
C PHE A 83 -11.47 20.22 7.45
N ALA A 84 -10.74 20.02 6.35
CA ALA A 84 -11.18 20.41 5.00
C ALA A 84 -12.48 19.74 4.53
N ASN A 85 -12.88 18.65 5.20
CA ASN A 85 -14.14 17.94 4.99
C ASN A 85 -15.27 18.41 5.94
N GLU A 86 -15.15 19.59 6.55
CA GLU A 86 -16.13 20.17 7.49
C GLU A 86 -16.34 19.32 8.76
N SER A 87 -15.34 18.54 9.18
CA SER A 87 -15.38 17.68 10.38
C SER A 87 -14.45 18.18 11.49
N CYS A 88 -14.60 17.63 12.69
CA CYS A 88 -13.81 17.97 13.87
C CYS A 88 -13.44 16.73 14.68
N ARG A 89 -12.30 16.79 15.35
CA ARG A 89 -11.77 15.70 16.17
C ARG A 89 -12.69 15.41 17.36
N PHE A 90 -12.71 14.14 17.79
CA PHE A 90 -13.47 13.68 18.96
C PHE A 90 -14.98 13.89 18.87
N GLY A 91 -15.54 13.84 17.66
CA GLY A 91 -16.99 13.93 17.45
C GLY A 91 -17.55 15.30 17.77
N ASN A 92 -16.74 16.36 17.63
CA ASN A 92 -17.16 17.76 17.69
C ASN A 92 -17.80 18.20 16.36
N THR A 93 -18.50 19.33 16.34
CA THR A 93 -19.16 19.81 15.13
C THR A 93 -18.41 21.00 14.53
N CYS A 94 -18.29 21.05 13.20
CA CYS A 94 -17.82 22.25 12.52
C CYS A 94 -18.96 23.28 12.41
N ALA A 95 -18.81 24.43 13.07
CA ALA A 95 -19.76 25.54 12.98
C ALA A 95 -19.00 26.85 12.75
N ALA A 96 -19.36 27.57 11.67
CA ALA A 96 -18.73 28.84 11.29
C ALA A 96 -17.19 28.76 11.19
N ASP A 97 -16.72 27.72 10.50
CA ASP A 97 -15.29 27.41 10.29
C ASP A 97 -14.49 27.10 11.57
N ALA A 98 -15.18 26.88 12.69
CA ALA A 98 -14.57 26.48 13.96
C ALA A 98 -15.22 25.22 14.53
N CYS A 99 -14.42 24.36 15.14
CA CYS A 99 -14.89 23.20 15.87
C CYS A 99 -15.50 23.63 17.19
N VAL A 100 -16.76 23.27 17.40
CA VAL A 100 -17.51 23.52 18.62
C VAL A 100 -17.82 22.21 19.32
N GLU A 101 -17.93 22.27 20.64
CA GLU A 101 -18.24 21.12 21.47
C GLU A 101 -19.57 20.50 21.04
N CYS A 102 -19.55 19.22 20.65
CA CYS A 102 -20.79 18.50 20.30
C CYS A 102 -21.59 18.27 21.58
N THR A 103 -22.83 18.75 21.61
CA THR A 103 -23.70 18.47 22.74
C THR A 103 -24.21 17.03 22.63
N THR A 104 -23.90 16.18 23.59
CA THR A 104 -24.40 14.79 23.61
C THR A 104 -25.93 14.78 23.44
N GLY A 105 -26.41 13.94 22.51
CA GLY A 105 -27.82 13.87 22.17
C GLY A 105 -28.25 14.71 20.97
N THR A 106 -27.45 15.64 20.44
CA THR A 106 -27.84 16.41 19.23
C THR A 106 -27.43 15.71 17.94
N GLU A 107 -28.05 16.07 16.81
CA GLU A 107 -27.76 15.49 15.49
C GLU A 107 -26.25 15.49 15.17
N GLY A 108 -25.71 14.35 14.71
CA GLY A 108 -24.30 14.15 14.39
C GLY A 108 -23.40 13.91 15.61
N CYS A 109 -23.91 14.04 16.83
CA CYS A 109 -23.16 13.84 18.07
C CYS A 109 -23.39 12.44 18.67
N PRO A 110 -22.56 12.01 19.64
CA PRO A 110 -22.80 10.79 20.40
C PRO A 110 -24.16 10.81 21.10
N CYS A 111 -24.80 9.65 21.19
CA CYS A 111 -26.04 9.50 21.96
C CYS A 111 -25.81 9.75 23.45
N THR A 112 -26.88 10.10 24.18
CA THR A 112 -26.82 10.13 25.65
C THR A 112 -26.52 8.75 26.23
N GLU A 113 -26.08 8.67 27.49
CA GLU A 113 -25.88 7.39 28.18
C GLU A 113 -27.15 6.50 28.20
N ALA A 114 -28.33 7.12 28.08
CA ALA A 114 -29.61 6.43 27.99
C ALA A 114 -29.93 5.91 26.57
N GLY A 115 -29.13 6.25 25.56
CA GLY A 115 -29.38 5.94 24.16
C GLY A 115 -30.38 6.88 23.49
N ASP A 116 -30.63 8.06 24.07
CA ASP A 116 -31.57 9.04 23.55
C ASP A 116 -30.87 10.17 22.79
N CYS A 117 -31.62 10.79 21.88
CA CYS A 117 -31.24 11.97 21.12
C CYS A 117 -32.36 13.02 21.12
N THR A 118 -32.01 14.29 20.98
CA THR A 118 -32.92 15.44 20.95
C THR A 118 -33.35 15.76 19.52
N ASP A 119 -34.46 16.50 19.39
CA ASP A 119 -34.91 17.11 18.13
C ASP A 119 -35.17 16.15 16.95
N GLY A 120 -35.94 15.08 17.19
CA GLY A 120 -36.43 14.22 16.10
C GLY A 120 -35.38 13.31 15.47
N THR A 121 -34.21 13.21 16.11
CA THR A 121 -33.17 12.24 15.81
C THR A 121 -33.33 10.99 16.68
N THR A 122 -32.75 9.87 16.24
CA THR A 122 -32.74 8.58 16.92
C THR A 122 -31.30 8.12 17.07
N CYS A 123 -31.00 7.49 18.20
CA CYS A 123 -29.69 6.91 18.40
C CYS A 123 -29.51 5.71 17.49
N LEU A 124 -28.57 5.82 16.55
CA LEU A 124 -28.23 4.78 15.59
C LEU A 124 -26.74 4.51 15.74
N ASN A 125 -26.39 3.31 16.23
CA ASN A 125 -25.01 2.86 16.43
C ASN A 125 -24.12 3.83 17.25
N GLY A 126 -24.72 4.48 18.24
CA GLY A 126 -24.01 5.40 19.16
C GLY A 126 -23.94 6.85 18.68
N VAL A 127 -24.51 7.18 17.52
CA VAL A 127 -24.60 8.54 16.98
C VAL A 127 -26.06 8.94 16.78
N CYS A 128 -26.39 10.18 17.12
CA CYS A 128 -27.72 10.74 16.90
C CYS A 128 -27.91 11.11 15.43
N ALA A 129 -28.82 10.42 14.74
CA ALA A 129 -29.11 10.66 13.34
C ALA A 129 -30.61 10.88 13.12
N ILE A 130 -30.98 11.60 12.07
CA ILE A 130 -32.39 11.86 11.73
C ILE A 130 -33.14 10.53 11.62
N SER A 131 -34.38 10.44 12.11
CA SER A 131 -35.16 9.18 12.13
C SER A 131 -35.33 8.46 10.78
N THR A 132 -35.05 9.13 9.66
CA THR A 132 -35.04 8.55 8.30
C THR A 132 -33.69 7.96 7.89
N CYS A 133 -32.63 8.10 8.70
CA CYS A 133 -31.33 7.52 8.43
C CYS A 133 -31.36 6.00 8.66
N VAL A 134 -30.95 5.24 7.65
CA VAL A 134 -30.68 3.81 7.78
C VAL A 134 -29.18 3.63 7.96
N ALA A 135 -28.77 2.80 8.92
CA ALA A 135 -27.35 2.50 9.10
C ALA A 135 -26.74 1.99 7.78
N GLY A 136 -25.56 2.49 7.43
CA GLY A 136 -24.88 2.22 6.18
C GLY A 136 -25.16 3.23 5.05
N ASP A 137 -26.20 4.06 5.14
CA ASP A 137 -26.52 5.05 4.10
C ASP A 137 -25.65 6.31 4.18
N ALA A 138 -25.58 7.08 3.08
CA ALA A 138 -24.77 8.29 3.01
C ALA A 138 -25.17 9.30 4.10
N ARG A 139 -24.17 9.77 4.86
CA ARG A 139 -24.31 10.65 6.03
C ARG A 139 -25.09 10.02 7.20
N CYS A 140 -25.27 8.71 7.19
CA CYS A 140 -25.83 7.95 8.30
C CYS A 140 -24.74 7.19 9.05
N PRO A 141 -25.03 6.69 10.27
CA PRO A 141 -24.07 5.89 11.02
C PRO A 141 -23.69 4.62 10.26
N CYS A 142 -22.46 4.16 10.45
CA CYS A 142 -21.99 2.90 9.88
C CYS A 142 -22.81 1.72 10.39
N ASN A 143 -22.78 0.62 9.65
CA ASN A 143 -23.28 -0.67 10.09
C ASN A 143 -22.56 -1.13 11.37
N GLU A 144 -23.14 -2.09 12.10
CA GLU A 144 -22.56 -2.61 13.36
C GLU A 144 -21.13 -3.18 13.17
N ASP A 145 -20.85 -3.73 11.99
CA ASP A 145 -19.54 -4.26 11.60
C ASP A 145 -18.52 -3.18 11.19
N GLY A 146 -18.91 -1.90 11.26
CA GLY A 146 -18.07 -0.77 10.87
C GLY A 146 -18.01 -0.55 9.35
N THR A 147 -18.95 -1.10 8.59
CA THR A 147 -19.02 -0.90 7.12
C THR A 147 -20.13 0.07 6.73
N CYS A 148 -20.18 0.43 5.44
CA CYS A 148 -21.25 1.23 4.85
C CYS A 148 -21.81 0.54 3.60
N ASN A 149 -22.94 1.02 3.10
CA ASN A 149 -23.53 0.52 1.86
C ASN A 149 -22.59 0.80 0.66
N ALA A 150 -22.79 0.05 -0.43
CA ALA A 150 -21.88 0.05 -1.57
C ALA A 150 -21.55 1.47 -2.08
N GLY A 151 -20.25 1.77 -2.19
CA GLY A 151 -19.76 3.08 -2.64
C GLY A 151 -19.61 4.11 -1.52
N LEU A 152 -19.75 3.72 -0.26
CA LEU A 152 -19.54 4.56 0.91
C LEU A 152 -18.49 3.93 1.83
N SER A 153 -17.78 4.76 2.58
CA SER A 153 -16.78 4.33 3.56
C SER A 153 -17.14 4.83 4.95
N CYS A 154 -16.94 3.98 5.95
CA CYS A 154 -17.11 4.35 7.34
C CYS A 154 -15.89 5.15 7.80
N ASN A 155 -16.08 6.42 8.17
CA ASN A 155 -15.00 7.23 8.72
C ASN A 155 -14.76 6.90 10.21
N ASP A 156 -13.72 7.50 10.80
CA ASP A 156 -13.38 7.32 12.21
C ASP A 156 -14.49 7.78 13.19
N GLU A 157 -15.42 8.60 12.70
CA GLU A 157 -16.58 9.12 13.45
C GLU A 157 -17.80 8.19 13.37
N ARG A 158 -17.65 7.00 12.77
CA ARG A 158 -18.71 6.02 12.52
C ARG A 158 -19.85 6.57 11.68
N VAL A 159 -19.54 7.45 10.72
CA VAL A 159 -20.49 7.99 9.73
C VAL A 159 -20.07 7.56 8.32
N CYS A 160 -21.03 7.17 7.50
CA CYS A 160 -20.83 6.77 6.12
C CYS A 160 -20.67 8.00 5.22
N GLY A 161 -19.46 8.19 4.71
CA GLY A 161 -19.12 9.23 3.74
C GLY A 161 -18.91 8.66 2.33
N GLU A 162 -18.63 9.55 1.38
CA GLU A 162 -18.17 9.13 0.05
C GLU A 162 -16.92 8.26 0.17
N CYS A 163 -16.88 7.17 -0.59
CA CYS A 163 -15.70 6.33 -0.67
C CYS A 163 -14.53 7.08 -1.31
N VAL A 164 -13.43 7.20 -0.57
CA VAL A 164 -12.17 7.67 -1.14
C VAL A 164 -11.55 6.55 -1.97
N LEU A 165 -11.27 6.79 -3.25
CA LEU A 165 -10.69 5.78 -4.12
C LEU A 165 -9.38 5.22 -3.55
N GLY A 166 -9.29 3.89 -3.53
CA GLY A 166 -8.14 3.19 -2.97
C GLY A 166 -8.21 2.93 -1.46
N THR A 167 -9.24 3.35 -0.72
CA THR A 167 -9.37 2.99 0.71
C THR A 167 -10.17 1.71 0.90
N ARG A 168 -10.13 1.13 2.12
CA ARG A 168 -10.75 -0.16 2.43
C ARG A 168 -12.25 -0.14 2.09
N ALA A 169 -12.72 -1.21 1.45
CA ALA A 169 -14.07 -1.40 0.92
C ALA A 169 -14.49 -0.42 -0.19
N CYS A 170 -13.57 0.41 -0.69
CA CYS A 170 -13.83 1.35 -1.78
C CYS A 170 -13.33 0.83 -3.13
N PRO A 171 -13.80 1.40 -4.25
CA PRO A 171 -13.26 1.07 -5.55
C PRO A 171 -11.76 1.35 -5.61
N CYS A 172 -11.04 0.48 -6.33
CA CYS A 172 -9.63 0.67 -6.58
C CYS A 172 -9.37 1.98 -7.33
N ARG A 173 -8.13 2.45 -7.23
CA ARG A 173 -7.64 3.53 -8.10
C ARG A 173 -7.63 3.07 -9.56
N GLY A 174 -7.56 4.03 -10.49
CA GLY A 174 -7.65 3.74 -11.93
C GLY A 174 -6.55 2.81 -12.48
N ASP A 175 -5.47 2.62 -11.72
CA ASP A 175 -4.36 1.70 -12.00
C ASP A 175 -4.50 0.33 -11.31
N GLN A 176 -5.69 0.01 -10.76
CA GLN A 176 -5.96 -1.19 -9.96
C GLN A 176 -5.13 -1.28 -8.68
N THR A 177 -4.77 -0.14 -8.08
CA THR A 177 -4.09 -0.10 -6.78
C THR A 177 -5.01 0.40 -5.65
N CYS A 178 -4.60 0.11 -4.42
CA CYS A 178 -5.22 0.57 -3.19
C CYS A 178 -4.18 1.26 -2.29
N GLY A 179 -4.63 1.84 -1.18
CA GLY A 179 -3.77 2.39 -0.14
C GLY A 179 -2.86 1.32 0.46
N SER A 180 -1.87 1.75 1.23
CA SER A 180 -0.93 0.86 1.90
C SER A 180 -1.67 -0.21 2.72
N ALA A 181 -1.22 -1.47 2.60
CA ALA A 181 -1.82 -2.65 3.24
C ALA A 181 -3.19 -3.11 2.72
N LEU A 182 -3.61 -2.63 1.54
CA LEU A 182 -4.82 -3.09 0.86
C LEU A 182 -4.47 -3.63 -0.53
N THR A 183 -5.23 -4.63 -0.99
CA THR A 183 -5.11 -5.16 -2.36
C THR A 183 -6.39 -4.90 -3.15
N CYS A 184 -6.25 -4.68 -4.46
CA CYS A 184 -7.38 -4.53 -5.36
C CYS A 184 -7.83 -5.91 -5.83
N ASP A 185 -9.03 -6.31 -5.44
CA ASP A 185 -9.63 -7.56 -5.90
C ASP A 185 -11.03 -7.29 -6.44
N ALA A 186 -11.31 -7.79 -7.64
CA ALA A 186 -12.56 -7.54 -8.36
C ALA A 186 -12.98 -6.04 -8.41
N GLY A 187 -12.01 -5.12 -8.41
CA GLY A 187 -12.26 -3.68 -8.45
C GLY A 187 -12.60 -3.03 -7.10
N ILE A 188 -12.52 -3.76 -6.00
CA ILE A 188 -12.71 -3.28 -4.63
C ILE A 188 -11.40 -3.45 -3.84
N CYS A 189 -11.05 -2.46 -3.03
CA CYS A 189 -9.94 -2.53 -2.10
C CYS A 189 -10.33 -3.32 -0.86
N GLN A 190 -9.60 -4.38 -0.58
CA GLN A 190 -9.79 -5.21 0.61
C GLN A 190 -8.47 -5.38 1.34
N ASP A 191 -8.52 -5.96 2.54
CA ASP A 191 -7.32 -6.24 3.31
C ASP A 191 -6.35 -7.09 2.49
N CYS A 192 -5.07 -6.75 2.55
CA CYS A 192 -4.03 -7.56 1.96
C CYS A 192 -4.05 -8.95 2.61
N VAL A 193 -4.26 -9.99 1.82
CA VAL A 193 -4.13 -11.38 2.28
C VAL A 193 -2.67 -11.80 2.14
N ASP A 194 -2.09 -12.34 3.21
CA ASP A 194 -0.70 -12.83 3.20
C ASP A 194 -0.46 -13.80 2.03
N GLY A 195 0.61 -13.54 1.28
CA GLY A 195 0.99 -14.29 0.09
C GLY A 195 0.55 -13.65 -1.23
N LYS A 196 -0.32 -12.64 -1.23
CA LYS A 196 -0.75 -11.94 -2.46
C LYS A 196 0.25 -10.89 -2.91
N ALA A 197 0.21 -10.52 -4.19
CA ALA A 197 1.08 -9.48 -4.77
C ALA A 197 0.96 -8.16 -3.99
N GLY A 198 2.09 -7.61 -3.56
CA GLY A 198 2.17 -6.38 -2.76
C GLY A 198 1.78 -6.54 -1.29
N CYS A 199 1.47 -7.76 -0.83
CA CYS A 199 1.11 -8.07 0.55
C CYS A 199 2.26 -8.74 1.30
N ALA A 200 2.10 -8.87 2.62
CA ALA A 200 3.06 -9.58 3.45
C ALA A 200 3.23 -11.04 2.99
N CYS A 201 4.42 -11.59 3.16
CA CYS A 201 4.64 -13.02 2.93
C CYS A 201 3.84 -13.87 3.93
N ARG A 202 3.50 -15.10 3.54
CA ARG A 202 2.93 -16.06 4.47
C ARG A 202 3.94 -16.42 5.56
N THR A 203 3.46 -17.01 6.65
CA THR A 203 4.30 -17.37 7.80
C THR A 203 5.43 -18.36 7.46
N ASP A 204 5.30 -19.12 6.36
CA ASP A 204 6.31 -20.02 5.84
C ASP A 204 7.28 -19.36 4.84
N GLY A 205 7.16 -18.05 4.63
CA GLY A 205 7.93 -17.29 3.65
C GLY A 205 7.45 -17.49 2.19
N SER A 206 6.30 -18.10 1.98
CA SER A 206 5.76 -18.33 0.63
C SER A 206 4.82 -17.23 0.15
N CYS A 207 4.67 -17.14 -1.17
CA CYS A 207 3.73 -16.28 -1.87
C CYS A 207 2.87 -17.10 -2.84
N GLU A 208 1.80 -16.50 -3.36
CA GLU A 208 0.91 -17.15 -4.32
C GLU A 208 1.47 -17.11 -5.74
N GLY A 209 1.34 -18.23 -6.45
CA GLY A 209 1.68 -18.31 -7.87
C GLY A 209 3.17 -18.14 -8.14
N ASP A 210 3.50 -17.15 -8.98
CA ASP A 210 4.85 -16.82 -9.45
C ASP A 210 5.55 -15.74 -8.62
N LEU A 211 4.94 -15.33 -7.51
CA LEU A 211 5.48 -14.33 -6.60
C LEU A 211 6.55 -14.92 -5.69
N GLU A 212 7.49 -14.10 -5.27
CA GLU A 212 8.50 -14.47 -4.26
C GLU A 212 8.50 -13.49 -3.10
N CYS A 213 8.83 -14.03 -1.92
CA CYS A 213 9.01 -13.22 -0.73
C CYS A 213 10.35 -12.50 -0.79
N THR A 214 10.33 -11.16 -0.94
CA THR A 214 11.56 -10.36 -1.00
C THR A 214 12.02 -9.95 0.40
N ALA A 215 13.22 -9.35 0.51
CA ALA A 215 13.84 -8.97 1.79
C ALA A 215 13.06 -7.92 2.61
N GLY A 216 11.93 -7.42 2.09
CA GLY A 216 10.99 -6.54 2.81
C GLY A 216 9.79 -7.27 3.43
N ASP A 217 9.77 -8.61 3.46
CA ASP A 217 8.61 -9.43 3.83
C ASP A 217 7.37 -9.14 2.95
N VAL A 218 7.59 -8.72 1.70
CA VAL A 218 6.52 -8.45 0.72
C VAL A 218 6.60 -9.43 -0.44
N CYS A 219 5.45 -9.94 -0.88
CA CYS A 219 5.31 -10.78 -2.04
C CYS A 219 5.33 -9.94 -3.32
N GLU A 220 6.42 -10.03 -4.07
CA GLU A 220 6.61 -9.29 -5.31
C GLU A 220 6.94 -10.24 -6.45
N ARG A 221 6.68 -9.80 -7.68
CA ARG A 221 7.12 -10.54 -8.85
C ARG A 221 8.58 -10.21 -9.09
N VAL A 222 9.45 -11.21 -8.96
CA VAL A 222 10.89 -11.03 -9.17
C VAL A 222 11.17 -11.08 -10.66
N GLU A 223 11.82 -10.04 -11.18
CA GLU A 223 12.34 -10.02 -12.55
C GLU A 223 13.36 -11.14 -12.68
N ARG A 224 13.05 -12.10 -13.55
CA ARG A 224 13.94 -13.20 -13.91
C ARG A 224 13.90 -13.37 -15.40
N THR A 225 15.08 -13.52 -15.97
CA THR A 225 15.23 -13.85 -17.39
C THR A 225 15.04 -15.34 -17.62
N CYS A 226 14.74 -15.72 -18.86
CA CYS A 226 14.70 -17.14 -19.24
C CYS A 226 16.01 -17.87 -18.97
N LEU A 227 17.13 -17.14 -19.05
CA LEU A 227 18.46 -17.66 -18.81
C LEU A 227 18.69 -18.00 -17.33
N GLU A 228 18.21 -17.14 -16.42
CA GLU A 228 18.33 -17.38 -14.97
C GLU A 228 17.44 -18.53 -14.49
N LEU A 229 16.27 -18.71 -15.10
CA LEU A 229 15.39 -19.84 -14.79
C LEU A 229 15.82 -21.15 -15.43
N ASP A 230 16.72 -21.11 -16.42
CA ASP A 230 17.21 -22.26 -17.18
C ASP A 230 16.05 -23.17 -17.67
N CYS A 231 14.98 -22.55 -18.18
CA CYS A 231 13.80 -23.30 -18.64
C CYS A 231 14.16 -24.32 -19.73
N GLY A 232 15.16 -24.00 -20.57
CA GLY A 232 15.66 -24.87 -21.63
C GLY A 232 16.29 -26.16 -21.09
N ALA A 233 17.14 -26.10 -20.05
CA ALA A 233 17.68 -27.31 -19.43
C ALA A 233 16.59 -28.16 -18.74
N GLN A 234 15.50 -27.52 -18.34
CA GLN A 234 14.33 -28.19 -17.75
C GLN A 234 13.34 -28.71 -18.80
N GLY A 235 13.60 -28.50 -20.10
CA GLY A 235 12.72 -28.93 -21.18
C GLY A 235 11.38 -28.18 -21.23
N ARG A 236 11.32 -26.98 -20.66
CA ARG A 236 10.12 -26.14 -20.58
C ARG A 236 10.25 -24.92 -21.48
N ARG A 237 9.14 -24.45 -22.04
CA ARG A 237 9.12 -23.20 -22.79
C ARG A 237 9.21 -22.02 -21.81
N CYS A 238 9.97 -21.00 -22.18
CA CYS A 238 10.01 -19.77 -21.42
C CYS A 238 9.03 -18.74 -22.00
N GLU A 239 8.23 -18.11 -21.14
CA GLU A 239 7.26 -17.08 -21.53
C GLU A 239 7.34 -15.89 -20.56
N GLY A 240 7.13 -14.65 -21.04
CA GLY A 240 6.83 -13.50 -20.15
C GLY A 240 7.99 -12.59 -19.71
N GLU A 241 9.13 -12.52 -20.41
CA GLU A 241 10.21 -11.58 -20.05
C GLU A 241 9.74 -10.12 -19.94
N PRO A 242 10.19 -9.35 -18.92
CA PRO A 242 11.29 -9.63 -17.97
C PRO A 242 10.88 -10.46 -16.73
N PHE A 243 9.63 -10.92 -16.65
CA PHE A 243 9.15 -11.79 -15.58
C PHE A 243 8.93 -13.20 -16.12
N ALA A 244 10.00 -13.82 -16.58
CA ALA A 244 9.94 -15.11 -17.22
C ALA A 244 9.31 -16.16 -16.29
N ILE A 245 8.54 -17.08 -16.89
CA ILE A 245 8.04 -18.30 -16.26
C ILE A 245 8.30 -19.49 -17.18
N CYS A 246 8.63 -20.65 -16.60
CA CYS A 246 8.78 -21.89 -17.36
C CYS A 246 7.43 -22.60 -17.49
N THR A 247 6.81 -22.52 -18.66
CA THR A 247 5.50 -23.08 -18.97
C THR A 247 5.58 -24.17 -20.03
N GLY A 248 4.71 -25.17 -19.91
CA GLY A 248 4.59 -26.26 -20.89
C GLY A 248 5.88 -27.06 -21.10
N CYS A 249 5.82 -28.01 -22.04
CA CYS A 249 7.01 -28.70 -22.52
C CYS A 249 7.43 -28.10 -23.84
N ASP A 250 8.73 -27.93 -24.01
CA ASP A 250 9.31 -27.41 -25.24
C ASP A 250 9.31 -28.51 -26.32
N ALA A 251 8.17 -28.63 -27.02
CA ALA A 251 8.01 -29.57 -28.11
C ALA A 251 8.99 -29.29 -29.27
N ASP A 252 9.43 -28.04 -29.43
CA ASP A 252 10.43 -27.66 -30.43
C ASP A 252 11.81 -28.29 -30.08
N ASN A 253 12.06 -28.50 -28.78
CA ASN A 253 13.21 -29.24 -28.25
C ASN A 253 12.90 -30.70 -27.87
N ASN A 254 11.84 -31.29 -28.42
CA ASN A 254 11.49 -32.71 -28.28
C ASN A 254 11.08 -33.14 -26.85
N PHE A 255 10.70 -32.18 -26.01
CA PHE A 255 10.12 -32.46 -24.69
C PHE A 255 8.61 -32.59 -24.78
N VAL A 256 8.07 -33.67 -24.23
CA VAL A 256 6.64 -33.96 -24.13
C VAL A 256 6.24 -34.16 -22.66
N PRO A 257 4.98 -33.90 -22.30
CA PRO A 257 4.51 -34.14 -20.94
C PRO A 257 4.67 -35.63 -20.57
N ASP A 258 5.24 -35.91 -19.40
CA ASP A 258 5.43 -37.28 -18.89
C ASP A 258 4.16 -37.88 -18.24
N GLY A 259 3.08 -37.11 -18.17
CA GLY A 259 1.82 -37.48 -17.52
C GLY A 259 1.80 -37.28 -16.00
N GLN A 260 2.90 -36.84 -15.38
CA GLN A 260 3.02 -36.49 -13.96
C GLN A 260 3.23 -34.98 -13.74
N GLY A 261 3.14 -34.18 -14.80
CA GLY A 261 3.36 -32.73 -14.76
C GLY A 261 4.81 -32.31 -15.01
N GLY A 262 5.71 -33.27 -15.29
CA GLY A 262 7.06 -33.04 -15.78
C GLY A 262 7.13 -33.08 -17.31
N CYS A 263 8.26 -32.65 -17.84
CA CYS A 263 8.59 -32.76 -19.25
C CYS A 263 9.68 -33.82 -19.41
N ALA A 264 9.39 -34.86 -20.18
CA ALA A 264 10.35 -35.89 -20.55
C ALA A 264 10.72 -35.71 -22.02
N LEU A 265 11.95 -36.06 -22.37
CA LEU A 265 12.28 -36.33 -23.77
C LEU A 265 11.30 -37.39 -24.29
N ALA A 266 10.66 -37.13 -25.42
CA ALA A 266 9.75 -38.11 -26.02
C ALA A 266 10.50 -39.44 -26.17
N ALA A 267 10.04 -40.45 -25.43
CA ALA A 267 10.74 -41.73 -25.34
C ALA A 267 10.97 -42.29 -26.74
N GLY A 268 12.26 -42.44 -27.10
CA GLY A 268 12.66 -42.94 -28.42
C GLY A 268 12.66 -41.90 -29.54
N ALA A 269 12.76 -40.61 -29.24
CA ALA A 269 13.01 -39.54 -30.22
C ALA A 269 14.33 -38.81 -29.90
N CYS A 270 15.40 -39.08 -30.65
CA CYS A 270 16.70 -38.43 -30.56
C CYS A 270 17.00 -37.70 -31.87
N THR A 271 17.67 -36.56 -31.83
CA THR A 271 18.21 -35.87 -33.02
C THR A 271 19.73 -36.04 -33.13
N SER A 272 20.38 -36.48 -32.05
CA SER A 272 21.81 -36.83 -32.03
C SER A 272 22.11 -37.92 -31.01
N SER A 273 23.21 -38.65 -31.20
CA SER A 273 23.66 -39.71 -30.27
C SER A 273 24.03 -39.20 -28.87
N LEU A 274 24.30 -37.89 -28.71
CA LEU A 274 24.58 -37.26 -27.40
C LEU A 274 23.36 -37.25 -26.47
N GLN A 275 22.16 -37.41 -27.01
CA GLN A 275 20.90 -37.45 -26.25
C GLN A 275 20.57 -38.87 -25.76
N CYS A 276 21.34 -39.87 -26.16
CA CYS A 276 21.12 -41.26 -25.77
C CYS A 276 21.94 -41.65 -24.53
N PRO A 277 21.45 -42.59 -23.69
CA PRO A 277 22.22 -43.19 -22.62
C PRO A 277 23.56 -43.76 -23.12
N ALA A 278 24.58 -43.80 -22.25
CA ALA A 278 25.89 -44.36 -22.59
C ALA A 278 25.76 -45.79 -23.14
N GLY A 279 26.29 -46.03 -24.35
CA GLY A 279 26.19 -47.31 -25.08
C GLY A 279 25.03 -47.41 -26.07
N GLN A 280 24.25 -46.34 -26.26
CA GLN A 280 23.21 -46.25 -27.29
C GLN A 280 23.54 -45.15 -28.31
N TYR A 281 23.00 -45.27 -29.52
CA TYR A 281 23.10 -44.24 -30.56
C TYR A 281 21.75 -43.93 -31.18
N CYS A 282 21.67 -42.76 -31.81
CA CYS A 282 20.44 -42.31 -32.42
C CYS A 282 20.24 -42.89 -33.83
N LEU A 283 19.23 -43.74 -34.02
CA LEU A 283 18.93 -44.35 -35.32
C LEU A 283 17.66 -43.75 -35.94
N GLN A 284 17.80 -43.17 -37.13
CA GLN A 284 16.67 -42.69 -37.93
C GLN A 284 16.36 -43.71 -39.05
N LEU A 285 15.25 -44.45 -38.90
CA LEU A 285 14.89 -45.56 -39.81
C LEU A 285 14.39 -45.09 -41.20
N SER A 286 14.06 -43.81 -41.36
CA SER A 286 13.73 -43.21 -42.67
C SER A 286 13.88 -41.69 -42.64
N VAL A 287 14.01 -41.06 -43.81
CA VAL A 287 14.23 -39.60 -43.97
C VAL A 287 13.14 -38.74 -43.31
N ASN A 288 11.99 -39.32 -42.94
CA ASN A 288 10.90 -38.68 -42.18
C ASN A 288 10.42 -39.53 -40.98
N GLY A 289 11.19 -40.52 -40.56
CA GLY A 289 10.83 -41.44 -39.49
C GLY A 289 11.23 -40.92 -38.11
N VAL A 290 10.54 -41.41 -37.08
CA VAL A 290 10.92 -41.21 -35.68
C VAL A 290 12.29 -41.83 -35.45
N SER A 291 13.18 -41.09 -34.81
CA SER A 291 14.56 -41.47 -34.57
C SER A 291 14.74 -41.96 -33.14
N SER A 292 15.12 -43.21 -32.92
CA SER A 292 15.16 -43.81 -31.58
C SER A 292 16.56 -44.14 -31.11
N CYS A 293 16.82 -44.00 -29.80
CA CYS A 293 18.03 -44.53 -29.19
C CYS A 293 17.99 -46.06 -29.21
N VAL A 294 18.97 -46.67 -29.86
CA VAL A 294 19.13 -48.13 -29.94
C VAL A 294 20.49 -48.52 -29.38
N GLU A 295 20.57 -49.70 -28.77
CA GLU A 295 21.84 -50.27 -28.31
C GLU A 295 22.77 -50.53 -29.50
N ALA A 296 24.07 -50.39 -29.27
CA ALA A 296 25.05 -50.71 -30.29
C ALA A 296 24.93 -52.19 -30.73
N PRO A 297 24.78 -52.49 -32.03
CA PRO A 297 24.71 -53.87 -32.49
C PRO A 297 26.07 -54.50 -32.19
N ALA A 298 26.04 -55.68 -31.57
CA ALA A 298 27.26 -56.45 -31.37
C ALA A 298 27.93 -56.66 -32.73
N CYS A 299 29.23 -56.35 -32.85
CA CYS A 299 29.99 -56.34 -34.11
C CYS A 299 30.12 -57.71 -34.82
N THR A 300 29.37 -58.71 -34.39
CA THR A 300 29.40 -60.09 -34.90
C THR A 300 28.34 -60.38 -35.98
N GLU A 301 27.38 -59.49 -36.24
CA GLU A 301 26.23 -59.78 -37.14
C GLU A 301 26.11 -58.90 -38.40
N LEU A 302 27.18 -58.27 -38.89
CA LEU A 302 27.13 -57.51 -40.14
C LEU A 302 27.99 -58.13 -41.24
N GLU A 303 27.61 -59.32 -41.71
CA GLU A 303 27.94 -59.73 -43.07
C GLU A 303 26.90 -59.13 -44.03
N PRO A 304 27.26 -58.18 -44.92
CA PRO A 304 26.30 -57.65 -45.87
C PRO A 304 25.87 -58.76 -46.84
N ALA A 305 24.56 -58.93 -47.01
CA ALA A 305 24.02 -59.79 -48.06
C ALA A 305 24.53 -59.29 -49.43
N ALA A 306 24.98 -60.23 -50.27
CA ALA A 306 25.55 -59.90 -51.58
C ALA A 306 24.55 -59.12 -52.45
N GLY A 307 24.79 -57.81 -52.62
CA GLY A 307 24.05 -56.97 -53.57
C GLY A 307 23.61 -55.59 -53.07
N GLU A 308 23.73 -55.27 -51.78
CA GLU A 308 23.29 -53.97 -51.26
C GLU A 308 24.47 -53.03 -50.98
N GLN A 309 24.51 -51.87 -51.65
CA GLN A 309 25.46 -50.79 -51.35
C GLN A 309 24.84 -49.87 -50.28
N GLY A 310 24.98 -50.23 -49.01
CA GLY A 310 24.86 -49.27 -47.91
C GLY A 310 26.12 -48.40 -47.85
N GLN A 311 25.98 -47.12 -47.51
CA GLN A 311 27.14 -46.26 -47.26
C GLN A 311 28.00 -46.91 -46.17
N ALA A 312 29.30 -47.07 -46.45
CA ALA A 312 30.23 -47.75 -45.57
C ALA A 312 30.25 -47.07 -44.19
N TRP A 313 29.98 -47.86 -43.16
CA TRP A 313 30.23 -47.50 -41.78
C TRP A 313 31.74 -47.26 -41.63
N ASP A 314 32.14 -46.03 -41.26
CA ASP A 314 33.55 -45.69 -41.09
C ASP A 314 34.07 -46.30 -39.79
N ARG A 315 34.73 -47.45 -39.95
CA ARG A 315 35.25 -48.32 -38.88
C ARG A 315 36.33 -47.65 -38.02
N ASP A 316 36.93 -46.57 -38.49
CA ASP A 316 38.17 -46.04 -37.89
C ASP A 316 37.94 -44.81 -36.97
N SER A 317 36.72 -44.28 -36.85
CA SER A 317 36.46 -43.05 -36.07
C SER A 317 35.79 -43.25 -34.71
N GLU A 318 35.02 -44.32 -34.50
CA GLU A 318 34.35 -44.56 -33.22
C GLU A 318 34.50 -46.04 -32.86
N GLY A 319 35.34 -46.29 -31.85
CA GLY A 319 35.60 -47.64 -31.33
C GLY A 319 34.29 -48.33 -30.92
N CYS A 320 34.29 -49.65 -31.07
CA CYS A 320 33.17 -50.53 -30.75
C CYS A 320 32.51 -50.21 -29.40
#